data_AF-K2H220-F1
#
_entry.id   AF-K2H220-F1
#
_cell.length_a   1.000
_cell.length_b   1.000
_cell.length_c   1.000
_cell.angle_alpha   90.00
_cell.angle_beta   90.00
_cell.angle_gamma   90.00
#
_symmetry.space_group_name_H-M   'P 1'
#
loop_
_entity.id
_entity.type
_entity.pdbx_description
1 polymer ?
#
loop_
_entity_poly.entity_id
_entity_poly.type
_entity_poly.pdbx_seq_one_letter_code
_entity_poly.pdbx_strand_id
1 'polypeptide(L)'
;MEVVSIFLLLILIPESNCLQIDSPCITDIRVENIKFIEKKGVVGSKSQIAKLCYDDVPEKNRNVLAYSTRTSCYFPLPLFYQFFQRREFPRCGTCIKFSGPSLKPSICTIVGATVMDVTTEEERLSYLRTVFVDEEMFQHLSGFYNNYGEGSSLPVVAQVVNCPYKTVPSAVVKSIKEEGDTYNTEVILFNTNVIIDKIELSGSYYYLNATSCLFNLIIPKSFTSGTLKLYDFVGHALALPFKLELSTIQTASSSLPGSLKENSCYLRLETQILNTTEIVDPYFSWKLYVHSQSNYNEVSQIDLKNPTIQFDNEVYISLVYPYPVKVSKHYSYLYSDYFINNPLVKEPEFKTFSFIDSIENSIETNCLNSFALNKQVFSEDNYYRIKSQLSMKVARCYAQINNIVVHYITNKKNSVITFNNMFLYPINDLNFTQCPLGTFQCSLEDECNPTNSTIEPTNGELIKNYSKGCVPFCGTCKFGFSCNKAAKCVRTISLNLRNQSFGTFLFVALVLIFII
;
A
#
# COMPACT_ATOMS: atom_id res chain seq x y z
N MET A 1 -12.60 69.17 -14.63
CA MET A 1 -13.17 68.41 -13.51
C MET A 1 -13.35 66.99 -14.01
N GLU A 2 -12.83 66.03 -13.26
CA GLU A 2 -12.93 64.57 -13.50
C GLU A 2 -12.09 63.97 -14.63
N VAL A 3 -10.82 63.64 -14.31
CA VAL A 3 -10.16 62.49 -14.93
C VAL A 3 -10.12 61.38 -13.89
N VAL A 4 -10.99 60.41 -14.13
CA VAL A 4 -11.10 59.12 -13.45
C VAL A 4 -9.78 58.37 -13.61
N SER A 5 -8.99 58.32 -12.54
CA SER A 5 -7.80 57.46 -12.47
C SER A 5 -8.14 56.25 -11.61
N ILE A 6 -8.68 55.23 -12.27
CA ILE A 6 -8.90 53.88 -11.71
C ILE A 6 -7.52 53.25 -11.53
N PHE A 7 -6.98 53.32 -10.31
CA PHE A 7 -5.90 52.45 -9.87
C PHE A 7 -6.47 51.03 -9.73
N LEU A 8 -6.42 50.27 -10.83
CA LEU A 8 -6.70 48.84 -10.83
C LEU A 8 -5.55 48.15 -10.08
N LEU A 9 -5.71 47.97 -8.77
CA LEU A 9 -4.88 47.08 -7.97
C LEU A 9 -5.20 45.64 -8.44
N LEU A 10 -4.52 45.19 -9.50
CA LEU A 10 -4.38 43.79 -9.84
C LEU A 10 -3.56 43.13 -8.73
N ILE A 11 -4.23 42.85 -7.60
CA ILE A 11 -3.78 41.82 -6.68
C ILE A 11 -3.90 40.53 -7.49
N LEU A 12 -2.80 40.15 -8.13
CA LEU A 12 -2.53 38.76 -8.48
C LEU A 12 -2.57 38.01 -7.14
N ILE A 13 -3.76 37.56 -6.73
CA ILE A 13 -3.89 36.51 -5.75
C ILE A 13 -3.21 35.33 -6.44
N PRO A 14 -2.00 34.91 -6.01
CA PRO A 14 -1.44 33.70 -6.57
C PRO A 14 -2.50 32.62 -6.34
N GLU A 15 -2.93 31.94 -7.40
CA GLU A 15 -3.70 30.72 -7.26
C GLU A 15 -2.95 29.89 -6.23
N SER A 16 -3.52 29.78 -5.03
CA SER A 16 -2.97 28.93 -4.00
C SER A 16 -3.20 27.52 -4.53
N ASN A 17 -2.27 27.02 -5.33
CA ASN A 17 -2.23 25.62 -5.71
C ASN A 17 -2.27 24.83 -4.40
N CYS A 18 -3.44 24.27 -4.08
CA CYS A 18 -3.58 23.39 -2.94
C CYS A 18 -2.52 22.32 -3.08
N LEU A 19 -1.68 22.16 -2.06
CA LEU A 19 -0.58 21.21 -2.09
C LEU A 19 -1.16 19.80 -2.31
N GLN A 20 -0.90 19.24 -3.49
CA GLN A 20 -1.32 17.90 -3.84
C GLN A 20 -0.14 16.94 -3.72
N ILE A 21 -0.28 15.95 -2.83
CA ILE A 21 0.76 15.02 -2.44
C ILE A 21 0.58 13.70 -3.21
N ASP A 22 1.62 13.27 -3.92
CA ASP A 22 1.64 11.95 -4.55
C ASP A 22 1.75 10.84 -3.48
N SER A 23 0.99 9.77 -3.65
CA SER A 23 1.01 8.61 -2.75
C SER A 23 1.52 7.36 -3.46
N PRO A 24 2.59 6.72 -2.95
CA PRO A 24 3.25 5.58 -3.59
C PRO A 24 2.37 4.31 -3.57
N CYS A 25 2.52 3.47 -4.59
CA CYS A 25 1.87 2.17 -4.70
C CYS A 25 2.81 1.08 -4.17
N ILE A 26 2.49 0.52 -3.00
CA ILE A 26 3.37 -0.40 -2.30
C ILE A 26 2.90 -1.82 -2.56
N THR A 27 3.75 -2.63 -3.20
CA THR A 27 3.34 -3.93 -3.78
C THR A 27 3.71 -5.14 -2.94
N ASP A 28 4.62 -4.97 -1.98
CA ASP A 28 5.15 -6.06 -1.16
C ASP A 28 4.37 -6.20 0.15
N ILE A 29 3.04 -6.12 0.10
CA ILE A 29 2.18 -6.21 1.27
C ILE A 29 1.23 -7.39 1.12
N ARG A 30 0.93 -8.02 2.24
CA ARG A 30 -0.16 -8.96 2.37
C ARG A 30 -1.09 -8.62 3.51
N VAL A 31 -2.30 -9.15 3.41
CA VAL A 31 -3.30 -9.08 4.47
C VAL A 31 -3.57 -10.46 5.04
N GLU A 32 -3.73 -10.50 6.35
CA GLU A 32 -4.27 -11.64 7.11
C GLU A 32 -5.52 -11.18 7.88
N ASN A 33 -6.40 -12.12 8.22
CA ASN A 33 -7.57 -11.82 9.04
C ASN A 33 -7.16 -11.69 10.52
N ILE A 34 -7.49 -10.56 11.14
CA ILE A 34 -7.22 -10.28 12.56
C ILE A 34 -7.81 -11.34 13.51
N LYS A 35 -8.90 -12.01 13.14
CA LYS A 35 -9.53 -13.08 13.94
C LYS A 35 -8.60 -14.26 14.25
N PHE A 36 -7.57 -14.45 13.43
CA PHE A 36 -6.59 -15.54 13.54
C PHE A 36 -5.27 -15.14 14.18
N ILE A 37 -5.14 -13.89 14.64
CA ILE A 37 -4.01 -13.49 15.48
C ILE A 37 -3.93 -14.41 16.71
N GLU A 38 -2.72 -14.78 17.10
CA GLU A 38 -2.37 -15.75 18.16
C GLU A 38 -2.89 -17.18 17.93
N LYS A 39 -3.52 -17.47 16.79
CA LYS A 39 -4.15 -18.77 16.50
C LYS A 39 -3.51 -19.49 15.33
N LYS A 40 -3.41 -18.81 14.17
CA LYS A 40 -2.99 -19.43 12.91
C LYS A 40 -2.54 -18.39 11.89
N GLY A 41 -1.89 -18.85 10.83
CA GLY A 41 -1.37 -18.00 9.76
C GLY A 41 0.13 -17.89 9.79
N VAL A 42 0.68 -17.38 8.69
CA VAL A 42 2.13 -17.22 8.49
C VAL A 42 2.70 -16.29 9.55
N VAL A 43 1.99 -15.19 9.81
CA VAL A 43 2.36 -14.19 10.80
C VAL A 43 1.40 -14.22 11.99
N GLY A 44 0.11 -14.47 11.76
CA GLY A 44 -0.92 -14.49 12.80
C GLY A 44 -0.60 -15.40 13.99
N SER A 45 -0.03 -16.59 13.76
CA SER A 45 0.27 -17.57 14.82
C SER A 45 1.29 -17.11 15.87
N LYS A 46 2.14 -16.13 15.54
CA LYS A 46 3.20 -15.59 16.42
C LYS A 46 3.02 -14.10 16.71
N SER A 47 1.90 -13.52 16.30
CA SER A 47 1.64 -12.09 16.44
C SER A 47 0.62 -11.83 17.54
N GLN A 48 0.73 -10.66 18.16
CA GLN A 48 -0.24 -10.12 19.12
C GLN A 48 -0.46 -8.63 18.88
N ILE A 49 -1.59 -8.09 19.36
CA ILE A 49 -1.85 -6.64 19.28
C ILE A 49 -0.98 -5.94 20.32
N ALA A 50 -0.10 -5.05 19.86
CA ALA A 50 0.80 -4.28 20.72
C ALA A 50 0.25 -2.89 21.05
N LYS A 51 -0.49 -2.28 20.13
CA LYS A 51 -1.01 -0.92 20.29
C LYS A 51 -2.41 -0.76 19.74
N LEU A 52 -3.20 0.05 20.44
CA LEU A 52 -4.54 0.47 20.04
C LEU A 52 -4.62 2.00 20.10
N CYS A 53 -4.95 2.62 18.97
CA CYS A 53 -5.07 4.08 18.87
C CYS A 53 -6.23 4.64 19.68
N TYR A 54 -7.31 3.87 19.85
CA TYR A 54 -8.61 4.37 20.29
C TYR A 54 -9.21 3.56 21.45
N ASP A 55 -8.36 2.96 22.28
CA ASP A 55 -8.81 2.13 23.39
C ASP A 55 -9.55 2.94 24.47
N ASP A 56 -9.12 4.19 24.65
CA ASP A 56 -9.68 5.12 25.64
C ASP A 56 -10.94 5.87 25.18
N VAL A 57 -11.46 5.58 23.98
CA VAL A 57 -12.69 6.22 23.47
C VAL A 57 -13.93 5.52 24.06
N PRO A 58 -14.86 6.23 24.72
CA PRO A 58 -16.11 5.65 25.21
C PRO A 58 -16.91 5.01 24.08
N GLU A 59 -17.47 3.82 24.29
CA GLU A 59 -18.20 3.05 23.26
C GLU A 59 -17.46 3.01 21.90
N LYS A 60 -16.14 2.75 21.89
CA LYS A 60 -15.29 2.86 20.68
C LYS A 60 -15.85 2.14 19.45
N ASN A 61 -16.50 0.98 19.63
CA ASN A 61 -17.10 0.20 18.54
C ASN A 61 -18.26 0.93 17.83
N ARG A 62 -18.85 1.94 18.49
CA ARG A 62 -19.91 2.79 17.94
C ARG A 62 -19.37 4.15 17.48
N ASN A 63 -18.50 4.76 18.28
CA ASN A 63 -18.09 6.16 18.08
C ASN A 63 -16.90 6.33 17.13
N VAL A 64 -16.01 5.34 17.05
CA VAL A 64 -14.91 5.35 16.09
C VAL A 64 -15.40 4.72 14.80
N LEU A 65 -15.39 5.50 13.70
CA LEU A 65 -15.97 5.06 12.44
C LEU A 65 -15.40 3.70 12.01
N ALA A 66 -14.07 3.58 12.03
CA ALA A 66 -13.35 2.38 11.58
C ALA A 66 -13.81 1.08 12.26
N TYR A 67 -14.13 1.14 13.56
CA TYR A 67 -14.68 -0.02 14.28
C TYR A 67 -16.15 -0.25 13.93
N SER A 68 -16.96 0.80 13.85
CA SER A 68 -18.39 0.70 13.52
C SER A 68 -18.65 0.16 12.11
N THR A 69 -17.74 0.46 11.16
CA THR A 69 -17.84 0.04 9.76
C THR A 69 -17.03 -1.21 9.43
N ARG A 70 -16.33 -1.80 10.42
CA ARG A 70 -15.44 -2.97 10.22
C ARG A 70 -14.41 -2.73 9.11
N THR A 71 -13.80 -1.54 9.14
CA THR A 71 -12.74 -1.12 8.21
C THR A 71 -11.45 -0.84 8.98
N SER A 72 -11.17 -1.63 10.02
CA SER A 72 -10.00 -1.48 10.87
C SER A 72 -8.81 -2.24 10.28
N CYS A 73 -7.62 -1.65 10.37
CA CYS A 73 -6.38 -2.35 10.06
C CYS A 73 -5.28 -2.10 11.07
N TYR A 74 -4.46 -3.13 11.27
CA TYR A 74 -3.36 -3.19 12.21
C TYR A 74 -2.07 -3.43 11.46
N PHE A 75 -1.14 -2.48 11.57
CA PHE A 75 0.15 -2.54 10.89
C PHE A 75 1.21 -3.16 11.78
N PRO A 76 2.28 -3.75 11.22
CA PRO A 76 3.41 -4.16 12.03
C PRO A 76 4.01 -2.91 12.68
N LEU A 77 4.36 -3.00 13.97
CA LEU A 77 4.80 -1.86 14.79
C LEU A 77 5.88 -0.97 14.11
N PRO A 78 6.88 -1.51 13.38
CA PRO A 78 7.86 -0.68 12.67
C PRO A 78 7.26 0.23 11.59
N LEU A 79 6.15 -0.16 10.95
CA LEU A 79 5.47 0.61 9.90
C LEU A 79 4.31 1.46 10.41
N PHE A 80 3.89 1.22 11.66
CA PHE A 80 2.83 1.97 12.31
C PHE A 80 3.16 3.46 12.49
N TYR A 81 4.45 3.79 12.57
CA TYR A 81 4.92 5.16 12.74
C TYR A 81 5.32 5.84 11.43
N GLN A 82 5.27 7.17 11.46
CA GLN A 82 5.79 8.07 10.44
C GLN A 82 6.80 9.00 11.12
N PHE A 83 7.94 9.23 10.47
CA PHE A 83 8.87 10.27 10.91
C PHE A 83 8.63 11.56 10.15
N PHE A 84 8.64 12.67 10.88
CA PHE A 84 8.51 14.01 10.33
C PHE A 84 9.24 15.01 11.23
N GLN A 85 10.15 15.82 10.67
CA GLN A 85 10.93 16.82 11.41
C GLN A 85 11.60 16.24 12.67
N ARG A 86 12.26 15.08 12.53
CA ARG A 86 12.91 14.33 13.64
C ARG A 86 11.98 13.91 14.77
N ARG A 87 10.67 13.86 14.53
CA ARG A 87 9.65 13.39 15.48
C ARG A 87 8.92 12.18 14.91
N GLU A 88 8.54 11.29 15.79
CA GLU A 88 7.78 10.08 15.47
C GLU A 88 6.30 10.33 15.72
N PHE A 89 5.45 9.91 14.78
CA PHE A 89 4.00 10.05 14.87
C PHE A 89 3.33 8.71 14.59
N PRO A 90 2.38 8.25 15.43
CA PRO A 90 1.57 7.10 15.10
C PRO A 90 0.62 7.46 13.97
N ARG A 91 0.43 6.57 13.00
CA ARG A 91 -0.46 6.80 11.84
C ARG A 91 -1.95 6.64 12.15
N CYS A 92 -2.34 6.69 13.41
CA CYS A 92 -3.73 6.55 13.85
C CYS A 92 -4.67 7.42 13.01
N GLY A 93 -5.71 6.82 12.42
CA GLY A 93 -6.71 7.53 11.63
C GLY A 93 -6.35 7.70 10.15
N THR A 94 -5.14 7.32 9.73
CA THR A 94 -4.74 7.34 8.31
C THR A 94 -5.50 6.26 7.54
N CYS A 95 -6.00 6.59 6.35
CA CYS A 95 -6.65 5.62 5.47
C CYS A 95 -5.69 4.99 4.45
N ILE A 96 -5.79 3.66 4.32
CA ILE A 96 -5.03 2.86 3.38
C ILE A 96 -5.99 2.15 2.44
N LYS A 97 -5.81 2.36 1.14
CA LYS A 97 -6.49 1.61 0.08
C LYS A 97 -5.69 0.35 -0.21
N PHE A 98 -6.31 -0.81 -0.04
CA PHE A 98 -5.82 -2.10 -0.50
C PHE A 98 -6.52 -2.50 -1.79
N SER A 99 -5.75 -3.02 -2.75
CA SER A 99 -6.27 -3.69 -3.94
C SER A 99 -5.78 -5.13 -3.96
N GLY A 100 -6.72 -6.07 -3.85
CA GLY A 100 -6.44 -7.50 -3.72
C GLY A 100 -6.93 -8.34 -4.91
N PRO A 101 -6.92 -9.68 -4.76
CA PRO A 101 -7.32 -10.66 -5.78
C PRO A 101 -8.74 -10.49 -6.35
N SER A 102 -9.67 -9.91 -5.59
CA SER A 102 -11.04 -9.64 -6.06
C SER A 102 -11.11 -8.56 -7.15
N LEU A 103 -10.03 -7.81 -7.34
CA LEU A 103 -9.92 -6.62 -8.19
C LEU A 103 -10.81 -5.45 -7.73
N LYS A 104 -11.40 -5.54 -6.53
CA LYS A 104 -12.15 -4.46 -5.91
C LYS A 104 -11.30 -3.84 -4.80
N PRO A 105 -11.04 -2.52 -4.84
CA PRO A 105 -10.31 -1.87 -3.78
C PRO A 105 -11.15 -1.80 -2.51
N SER A 106 -10.50 -1.84 -1.35
CA SER A 106 -11.11 -1.58 -0.04
C SER A 106 -10.24 -0.63 0.74
N ILE A 107 -10.85 0.21 1.57
CA ILE A 107 -10.14 1.22 2.36
C ILE A 107 -10.29 0.84 3.84
N CYS A 108 -9.16 0.74 4.54
CA CYS A 108 -9.13 0.63 5.99
C CYS A 108 -8.59 1.89 6.63
N THR A 109 -8.85 2.05 7.91
CA THR A 109 -8.24 3.06 8.77
C THR A 109 -7.29 2.36 9.73
N ILE A 110 -6.08 2.92 9.89
CA ILE A 110 -5.11 2.41 10.85
C ILE A 110 -5.61 2.69 12.26
N VAL A 111 -5.88 1.63 13.03
CA VAL A 111 -6.41 1.71 14.40
C VAL A 111 -5.46 1.14 15.45
N GLY A 112 -4.33 0.55 15.03
CA GLY A 112 -3.40 -0.07 15.94
C GLY A 112 -2.20 -0.71 15.25
N ALA A 113 -1.41 -1.40 16.06
CA ALA A 113 -0.23 -2.11 15.61
C ALA A 113 -0.09 -3.50 16.25
N THR A 114 0.55 -4.40 15.53
CA THR A 114 0.92 -5.73 16.02
C THR A 114 2.42 -5.84 16.26
N VAL A 115 2.83 -6.82 17.06
CA VAL A 115 4.21 -7.30 17.18
C VAL A 115 4.23 -8.80 16.96
N MET A 116 5.35 -9.32 16.45
CA MET A 116 5.57 -10.75 16.25
C MET A 116 6.84 -11.19 16.98
N ASP A 117 6.78 -12.37 17.59
CA ASP A 117 7.96 -13.05 18.14
C ASP A 117 8.75 -13.69 17.00
N VAL A 118 9.67 -12.91 16.44
CA VAL A 118 10.49 -13.28 15.28
C VAL A 118 11.72 -14.07 15.71
N THR A 119 11.93 -15.25 15.11
CA THR A 119 13.14 -16.07 15.37
C THR A 119 14.07 -16.18 14.16
N THR A 120 13.61 -15.84 12.95
CA THR A 120 14.39 -15.90 11.71
C THR A 120 14.25 -14.63 10.87
N GLU A 121 15.18 -14.39 9.95
CA GLU A 121 15.11 -13.26 9.02
C GLU A 121 13.92 -13.35 8.05
N GLU A 122 13.56 -14.57 7.64
CA GLU A 122 12.37 -14.82 6.81
C GLU A 122 11.07 -14.47 7.55
N GLU A 123 10.99 -14.81 8.85
CA GLU A 123 9.89 -14.39 9.71
C GLU A 123 9.84 -12.87 9.88
N ARG A 124 11.00 -12.21 10.00
CA ARG A 124 11.08 -10.75 10.09
C ARG A 124 10.51 -10.08 8.85
N LEU A 125 10.94 -10.53 7.67
CA LEU A 125 10.44 -10.03 6.39
C LEU A 125 8.94 -10.30 6.25
N SER A 126 8.51 -11.49 6.66
CA SER A 126 7.12 -11.90 6.65
C SER A 126 6.23 -11.00 7.50
N TYR A 127 6.68 -10.72 8.72
CA TYR A 127 6.01 -9.82 9.67
C TYR A 127 5.87 -8.40 9.12
N LEU A 128 6.98 -7.82 8.64
CA LEU A 128 6.99 -6.45 8.12
C LEU A 128 6.03 -6.25 6.94
N ARG A 129 5.80 -7.30 6.14
CA ARG A 129 4.90 -7.26 4.98
C ARG A 129 3.43 -7.53 5.32
N THR A 130 3.09 -7.88 6.56
CA THR A 130 1.74 -8.34 6.89
C THR A 130 0.94 -7.29 7.65
N VAL A 131 -0.23 -6.94 7.11
CA VAL A 131 -1.23 -6.11 7.76
C VAL A 131 -2.42 -6.98 8.16
N PHE A 132 -2.92 -6.81 9.38
CA PHE A 132 -4.15 -7.51 9.79
C PHE A 132 -5.38 -6.63 9.51
N VAL A 133 -6.43 -7.23 8.96
CA VAL A 133 -7.69 -6.57 8.64
C VAL A 133 -8.88 -7.36 9.17
N ASP A 134 -10.03 -6.70 9.30
CA ASP A 134 -11.30 -7.33 9.68
C ASP A 134 -11.72 -8.43 8.67
N GLU A 135 -12.52 -9.39 9.16
CA GLU A 135 -12.99 -10.53 8.38
C GLU A 135 -13.73 -10.12 7.11
N GLU A 136 -14.62 -9.14 7.18
CA GLU A 136 -15.39 -8.66 6.03
C GLU A 136 -14.50 -8.03 4.97
N MET A 137 -13.48 -7.28 5.41
CA MET A 137 -12.52 -6.67 4.51
C MET A 137 -11.64 -7.73 3.84
N PHE A 138 -11.17 -8.72 4.61
CA PHE A 138 -10.43 -9.85 4.07
C PHE A 138 -11.23 -10.58 2.98
N GLN A 139 -12.49 -10.92 3.26
CA GLN A 139 -13.40 -11.55 2.30
C GLN A 139 -13.65 -10.68 1.05
N HIS A 140 -13.80 -9.35 1.23
CA HIS A 140 -13.98 -8.43 0.11
C HIS A 140 -12.74 -8.35 -0.80
N LEU A 141 -11.55 -8.31 -0.20
CA LEU A 141 -10.27 -8.27 -0.92
C LEU A 141 -9.98 -9.59 -1.63
N SER A 142 -10.36 -10.71 -1.02
CA SER A 142 -10.15 -12.06 -1.58
C SER A 142 -11.13 -12.37 -2.71
N GLY A 143 -12.40 -11.97 -2.56
CA GLY A 143 -13.50 -12.39 -3.42
C GLY A 143 -14.14 -13.72 -3.02
N PHE A 144 -13.64 -14.40 -1.97
CA PHE A 144 -14.24 -15.59 -1.38
C PHE A 144 -15.04 -15.22 -0.13
N TYR A 145 -16.31 -15.60 -0.10
CA TYR A 145 -17.17 -15.44 1.07
C TYR A 145 -17.19 -16.76 1.86
N ASN A 146 -16.94 -16.67 3.17
CA ASN A 146 -17.12 -17.74 4.18
C ASN A 146 -16.33 -19.05 4.01
N ASN A 147 -15.50 -19.20 2.97
CA ASN A 147 -14.82 -20.45 2.64
C ASN A 147 -13.29 -20.30 2.54
N TYR A 148 -12.63 -19.63 3.48
CA TYR A 148 -11.16 -19.52 3.47
C TYR A 148 -10.55 -20.22 4.68
N GLY A 149 -9.42 -20.89 4.42
CA GLY A 149 -8.65 -21.57 5.44
C GLY A 149 -8.23 -20.63 6.55
N GLU A 150 -8.23 -21.15 7.77
CA GLU A 150 -7.66 -20.41 8.89
C GLU A 150 -6.19 -20.11 8.62
N GLY A 151 -5.80 -18.84 8.80
CA GLY A 151 -4.43 -18.39 8.51
C GLY A 151 -4.12 -18.14 7.05
N SER A 152 -5.11 -18.09 6.16
CA SER A 152 -4.91 -17.63 4.78
C SER A 152 -4.35 -16.20 4.75
N SER A 153 -3.47 -15.95 3.79
CA SER A 153 -2.93 -14.61 3.48
C SER A 153 -3.19 -14.26 2.01
N LEU A 154 -3.34 -12.97 1.73
CA LEU A 154 -3.59 -12.45 0.38
C LEU A 154 -2.60 -11.33 0.10
N PRO A 155 -1.94 -11.29 -1.06
CA PRO A 155 -1.15 -10.12 -1.40
C PRO A 155 -2.07 -9.01 -1.85
N VAL A 156 -1.64 -7.81 -1.52
CA VAL A 156 -2.36 -6.58 -1.82
C VAL A 156 -1.37 -5.53 -2.26
N VAL A 157 -1.87 -4.59 -3.05
CA VAL A 157 -1.18 -3.32 -3.25
C VAL A 157 -1.80 -2.29 -2.33
N ALA A 158 -0.96 -1.63 -1.55
CA ALA A 158 -1.36 -0.64 -0.58
C ALA A 158 -1.02 0.77 -1.06
N GLN A 159 -1.88 1.72 -0.69
CA GLN A 159 -1.67 3.13 -0.98
C GLN A 159 -2.31 3.98 0.13
N VAL A 160 -1.59 4.99 0.62
CA VAL A 160 -2.19 5.99 1.53
C VAL A 160 -3.14 6.85 0.72
N VAL A 161 -4.38 7.01 1.16
CA VAL A 161 -5.41 7.78 0.43
C VAL A 161 -6.13 8.73 1.36
N ASN A 162 -6.76 9.77 0.79
CA ASN A 162 -7.74 10.54 1.56
C ASN A 162 -8.87 9.59 1.99
N CYS A 163 -9.26 9.65 3.26
CA CYS A 163 -10.40 8.86 3.72
C CYS A 163 -11.66 9.24 2.94
N PRO A 164 -12.42 8.28 2.40
CA PRO A 164 -13.63 8.56 1.63
C PRO A 164 -14.76 9.09 2.53
N TYR A 165 -14.69 8.75 3.82
CA TYR A 165 -15.66 9.15 4.82
C TYR A 165 -15.33 10.56 5.31
N LYS A 166 -16.23 11.52 5.11
CA LYS A 166 -16.10 12.89 5.66
C LYS A 166 -16.51 12.93 7.12
N THR A 167 -15.83 12.18 7.99
CA THR A 167 -16.09 12.26 9.43
C THR A 167 -15.59 13.57 10.00
N VAL A 168 -16.30 14.04 11.01
CA VAL A 168 -15.93 15.19 11.81
C VAL A 168 -14.98 14.73 12.93
N PRO A 169 -13.81 15.37 13.10
CA PRO A 169 -12.90 15.06 14.19
C PRO A 169 -13.55 15.30 15.55
N SER A 170 -13.24 14.41 16.49
CA SER A 170 -13.75 14.48 17.86
C SER A 170 -12.61 14.33 18.87
N ALA A 171 -12.82 14.90 20.05
CA ALA A 171 -11.91 14.85 21.19
C ALA A 171 -12.63 14.33 22.44
N VAL A 172 -11.91 13.56 23.27
CA VAL A 172 -12.37 13.13 24.61
C VAL A 172 -11.26 13.39 25.61
N VAL A 173 -11.62 13.88 26.78
CA VAL A 173 -10.72 13.97 27.93
C VAL A 173 -10.70 12.62 28.64
N LYS A 174 -9.54 11.96 28.63
CA LYS A 174 -9.33 10.65 29.25
C LYS A 174 -9.09 10.78 30.76
N SER A 175 -8.17 11.67 31.14
CA SER A 175 -7.78 11.85 32.53
C SER A 175 -7.48 13.31 32.84
N ILE A 176 -7.72 13.70 34.09
CA ILE A 176 -7.42 15.02 34.65
C ILE A 176 -6.70 14.77 35.97
N LYS A 177 -5.44 15.20 36.08
CA LYS A 177 -4.64 15.10 37.30
C LYS A 177 -4.27 16.48 37.78
N GLU A 178 -4.47 16.74 39.08
CA GLU A 178 -4.10 18.01 39.68
C GLU A 178 -2.60 18.08 39.95
N GLU A 179 -1.95 19.12 39.43
CA GLU A 179 -0.53 19.42 39.65
C GLU A 179 -0.38 20.92 39.96
N GLY A 180 -0.41 21.25 41.26
CA GLY A 180 -0.35 22.63 41.74
C GLY A 180 -1.55 23.46 41.25
N ASP A 181 -1.26 24.55 40.53
CA ASP A 181 -2.25 25.47 39.95
C ASP A 181 -2.72 25.05 38.55
N THR A 182 -2.29 23.86 38.09
CA THR A 182 -2.63 23.32 36.77
C THR A 182 -3.25 21.94 36.84
N TYR A 183 -3.91 21.56 35.77
CA TYR A 183 -4.33 20.20 35.45
C TYR A 183 -3.42 19.63 34.38
N ASN A 184 -2.86 18.45 34.64
CA ASN A 184 -2.25 17.59 33.64
C ASN A 184 -3.36 16.70 33.05
N THR A 185 -3.69 16.95 31.78
CA THR A 185 -4.89 16.41 31.12
C THR A 185 -4.51 15.59 29.92
N GLU A 186 -4.96 14.34 29.86
CA GLU A 186 -4.78 13.47 28.70
C GLU A 186 -6.00 13.58 27.77
N VAL A 187 -5.76 13.88 26.49
CA VAL A 187 -6.79 14.04 25.47
C VAL A 187 -6.53 13.07 24.32
N ILE A 188 -7.58 12.38 23.90
CA ILE A 188 -7.59 11.53 22.71
C ILE A 188 -8.36 12.20 21.59
N LEU A 189 -7.81 12.16 20.37
CA LEU A 189 -8.51 12.57 19.15
C LEU A 189 -8.88 11.35 18.34
N PHE A 190 -10.06 11.35 17.74
CA PHE A 190 -10.53 10.26 16.86
C PHE A 190 -11.34 10.81 15.68
N ASN A 191 -11.56 9.96 14.67
CA ASN A 191 -12.22 10.32 13.41
C ASN A 191 -11.58 11.52 12.68
N THR A 192 -10.27 11.73 12.88
CA THR A 192 -9.50 12.83 12.30
C THR A 192 -9.23 12.66 10.81
N ASN A 193 -9.18 11.40 10.33
CA ASN A 193 -8.86 10.98 8.95
C ASN A 193 -7.48 11.38 8.41
N VAL A 194 -6.74 12.16 9.17
CA VAL A 194 -5.36 12.58 8.91
C VAL A 194 -4.57 12.53 10.21
N ILE A 195 -3.24 12.48 10.08
CA ILE A 195 -2.32 12.56 11.21
C ILE A 195 -2.33 14.01 11.73
N ILE A 196 -2.61 14.17 13.02
CA ILE A 196 -2.54 15.45 13.73
C ILE A 196 -1.13 15.59 14.33
N ASP A 197 -0.35 16.56 13.85
CA ASP A 197 1.00 16.86 14.36
C ASP A 197 0.90 17.48 15.76
N LYS A 198 0.02 18.48 15.90
CA LYS A 198 -0.10 19.27 17.12
C LYS A 198 -1.50 19.83 17.31
N ILE A 199 -1.77 20.19 18.56
CA ILE A 199 -2.97 20.92 18.96
C ILE A 199 -2.57 22.23 19.65
N GLU A 200 -3.42 23.24 19.56
CA GLU A 200 -3.26 24.52 20.25
C GLU A 200 -4.47 24.77 21.16
N LEU A 201 -4.20 25.08 22.42
CA LEU A 201 -5.18 25.51 23.41
C LEU A 201 -4.66 26.76 24.12
N SER A 202 -5.44 27.84 24.13
CA SER A 202 -5.09 29.10 24.81
C SER A 202 -3.71 29.66 24.44
N GLY A 203 -3.26 29.46 23.19
CA GLY A 203 -1.97 29.93 22.68
C GLY A 203 -0.79 28.99 22.94
N SER A 204 -0.98 27.91 23.70
CA SER A 204 0.04 26.88 23.94
C SER A 204 -0.10 25.72 22.95
N TYR A 205 1.02 25.25 22.41
CA TYR A 205 1.08 24.11 21.50
C TYR A 205 1.44 22.82 22.23
N TYR A 206 0.72 21.74 21.94
CA TYR A 206 0.94 20.41 22.49
C TYR A 206 1.09 19.41 21.34
N TYR A 207 1.96 18.43 21.54
CA TYR A 207 2.32 17.45 20.52
C TYR A 207 1.86 16.06 20.91
N LEU A 208 1.54 15.25 19.92
CA LEU A 208 1.10 13.88 20.11
C LEU A 208 2.22 13.04 20.71
N ASN A 209 1.94 12.32 21.79
CA ASN A 209 2.87 11.35 22.34
C ASN A 209 2.81 10.06 21.51
N ALA A 210 3.93 9.69 20.86
CA ALA A 210 3.97 8.50 20.01
C ALA A 210 3.78 7.18 20.77
N THR A 211 4.14 7.16 22.05
CA THR A 211 4.00 5.97 22.88
C THR A 211 2.55 5.74 23.29
N SER A 212 1.91 6.74 23.89
CA SER A 212 0.53 6.61 24.39
C SER A 212 -0.55 6.87 23.33
N CYS A 213 -0.19 7.49 22.20
CA CYS A 213 -1.15 8.01 21.21
C CYS A 213 -2.11 9.08 21.76
N LEU A 214 -1.70 9.78 22.84
CA LEU A 214 -2.47 10.83 23.51
C LEU A 214 -1.76 12.17 23.45
N PHE A 215 -2.53 13.25 23.56
CA PHE A 215 -1.99 14.58 23.83
C PHE A 215 -2.02 14.84 25.34
N ASN A 216 -0.91 15.33 25.88
CA ASN A 216 -0.80 15.72 27.28
C ASN A 216 -0.84 17.25 27.35
N LEU A 217 -1.91 17.80 27.92
CA LEU A 217 -2.14 19.23 28.05
C LEU A 217 -1.92 19.66 29.50
N ILE A 218 -1.18 20.75 29.67
CA ILE A 218 -1.04 21.44 30.96
C ILE A 218 -1.96 22.65 30.91
N ILE A 219 -3.04 22.61 31.69
CA ILE A 219 -4.14 23.58 31.61
C ILE A 219 -4.29 24.28 32.97
N PRO A 220 -4.40 25.63 33.04
CA PRO A 220 -4.69 26.32 34.30
C PRO A 220 -6.00 25.85 34.94
N LYS A 221 -6.05 25.75 36.28
CA LYS A 221 -7.29 25.37 37.00
C LYS A 221 -8.48 26.31 36.75
N SER A 222 -8.22 27.54 36.31
CA SER A 222 -9.25 28.51 35.93
C SER A 222 -9.92 28.22 34.58
N PHE A 223 -9.35 27.33 33.76
CA PHE A 223 -9.90 26.99 32.46
C PHE A 223 -11.09 26.04 32.61
N THR A 224 -12.22 26.40 32.00
CA THR A 224 -13.44 25.58 31.97
C THR A 224 -13.78 25.12 30.56
N SER A 225 -13.71 26.03 29.59
CA SER A 225 -14.01 25.78 28.19
C SER A 225 -13.27 26.74 27.26
N GLY A 226 -13.14 26.35 25.99
CA GLY A 226 -12.46 27.11 24.96
C GLY A 226 -12.53 26.43 23.60
N THR A 227 -11.55 26.73 22.74
CA THR A 227 -11.41 26.14 21.41
C THR A 227 -10.08 25.42 21.33
N LEU A 228 -10.11 24.14 20.96
CA LEU A 228 -8.94 23.37 20.62
C LEU A 228 -8.71 23.46 19.10
N LYS A 229 -7.59 24.02 18.66
CA LYS A 229 -7.23 24.01 17.25
C LYS A 229 -6.35 22.80 16.96
N LEU A 230 -6.71 22.03 15.94
CA LEU A 230 -5.99 20.86 15.46
C LEU A 230 -5.18 21.26 14.23
N TYR A 231 -3.93 20.84 14.14
CA TYR A 231 -3.07 21.05 12.97
C TYR A 231 -2.64 19.70 12.39
N ASP A 232 -2.98 19.44 11.13
CA ASP A 232 -2.52 18.24 10.43
C ASP A 232 -1.05 18.35 10.00
N PHE A 233 -0.50 17.23 9.50
CA PHE A 233 0.89 17.16 9.04
C PHE A 233 1.21 18.03 7.80
N VAL A 234 0.18 18.53 7.10
CA VAL A 234 0.31 19.37 5.89
C VAL A 234 0.17 20.86 6.22
N GLY A 235 -0.34 21.18 7.41
CA GLY A 235 -0.56 22.54 7.91
C GLY A 235 -2.01 23.02 7.86
N HIS A 236 -2.98 22.16 7.53
CA HIS A 236 -4.39 22.50 7.68
C HIS A 236 -4.76 22.63 9.15
N ALA A 237 -5.63 23.59 9.44
CA ALA A 237 -6.10 23.85 10.79
C ALA A 237 -7.62 23.67 10.88
N LEU A 238 -8.08 23.10 11.99
CA LEU A 238 -9.50 22.96 12.32
C LEU A 238 -9.75 23.35 13.78
N ALA A 239 -10.81 24.08 14.04
CA ALA A 239 -11.24 24.42 15.39
C ALA A 239 -12.31 23.44 15.91
N LEU A 240 -12.15 22.97 17.14
CA LEU A 240 -13.08 22.12 17.87
C LEU A 240 -13.48 22.79 19.20
N PRO A 241 -14.78 22.81 19.56
CA PRO A 241 -15.20 23.23 20.90
C PRO A 241 -14.62 22.28 21.95
N PHE A 242 -14.03 22.84 23.01
CA PHE A 242 -13.36 22.08 24.05
C PHE A 242 -13.80 22.50 25.45
N LYS A 243 -14.10 21.52 26.30
CA LYS A 243 -14.50 21.59 27.70
C LYS A 243 -13.65 20.60 28.48
N LEU A 244 -13.23 21.00 29.66
CA LEU A 244 -12.48 20.13 30.55
C LEU A 244 -13.43 19.20 31.32
N GLU A 245 -13.98 18.19 30.63
CA GLU A 245 -14.96 17.26 31.18
C GLU A 245 -14.61 15.82 30.77
N LEU A 246 -14.47 14.93 31.75
CA LEU A 246 -14.10 13.54 31.54
C LEU A 246 -15.12 12.81 30.67
N SER A 247 -14.62 11.95 29.77
CA SER A 247 -15.42 11.01 28.97
C SER A 247 -16.51 11.64 28.10
N THR A 248 -16.51 12.96 27.94
CA THR A 248 -17.48 13.67 27.10
C THR A 248 -16.94 13.83 25.69
N ILE A 249 -17.71 13.41 24.69
CA ILE A 249 -17.34 13.51 23.28
C ILE A 249 -17.63 14.92 22.79
N GLN A 250 -16.59 15.58 22.29
CA GLN A 250 -16.63 16.94 21.77
C GLN A 250 -16.27 16.88 20.30
N THR A 251 -17.08 17.49 19.44
CA THR A 251 -16.97 17.25 17.99
C THR A 251 -16.86 18.57 17.25
N ALA A 252 -16.01 18.59 16.22
CA ALA A 252 -15.85 19.74 15.35
C ALA A 252 -17.08 19.94 14.45
N SER A 253 -17.22 21.14 13.89
CA SER A 253 -18.30 21.47 12.94
C SER A 253 -18.01 21.04 11.51
N SER A 254 -16.75 20.72 11.19
CA SER A 254 -16.31 20.37 9.83
C SER A 254 -15.16 19.35 9.87
N SER A 255 -14.88 18.76 8.71
CA SER A 255 -13.79 17.80 8.52
C SER A 255 -12.52 18.50 8.05
N LEU A 256 -11.36 17.91 8.35
CA LEU A 256 -10.09 18.33 7.74
C LEU A 256 -10.08 17.96 6.24
N PRO A 257 -9.53 18.82 5.36
CA PRO A 257 -9.43 18.53 3.94
C PRO A 257 -8.35 17.46 3.68
N GLY A 258 -8.59 16.62 2.67
CA GLY A 258 -7.58 15.70 2.15
C GLY A 258 -6.60 16.40 1.21
N SER A 259 -5.34 15.95 1.19
CA SER A 259 -4.26 16.53 0.37
C SER A 259 -3.62 15.53 -0.60
N LEU A 260 -4.02 14.27 -0.56
CA LEU A 260 -3.43 13.21 -1.37
C LEU A 260 -4.07 13.18 -2.77
N LYS A 261 -3.26 12.96 -3.80
CA LYS A 261 -3.73 12.76 -5.16
C LYS A 261 -4.36 11.38 -5.31
N GLU A 262 -5.38 11.30 -6.15
CA GLU A 262 -5.96 10.02 -6.57
C GLU A 262 -5.11 9.40 -7.67
N ASN A 263 -4.34 8.36 -7.32
CA ASN A 263 -3.66 7.51 -8.30
C ASN A 263 -4.25 6.09 -8.24
N SER A 264 -4.34 5.40 -9.38
CA SER A 264 -4.82 4.03 -9.45
C SER A 264 -3.66 3.04 -9.27
N CYS A 265 -3.56 2.42 -8.10
CA CYS A 265 -2.72 1.23 -7.90
C CYS A 265 -3.56 -0.02 -8.11
N TYR A 266 -2.99 -1.08 -8.69
CA TYR A 266 -3.66 -2.38 -8.85
C TYR A 266 -2.70 -3.53 -8.57
N LEU A 267 -3.26 -4.68 -8.17
CA LEU A 267 -2.48 -5.86 -7.87
C LEU A 267 -1.80 -6.43 -9.12
N ARG A 268 -0.46 -6.43 -9.10
CA ARG A 268 0.38 -7.09 -10.08
C ARG A 268 0.97 -8.35 -9.47
N LEU A 269 0.54 -9.48 -9.99
CA LEU A 269 1.01 -10.79 -9.56
C LEU A 269 2.30 -11.16 -10.28
N GLU A 270 3.05 -12.10 -9.70
CA GLU A 270 4.33 -12.58 -10.22
C GLU A 270 4.16 -13.10 -11.67
N THR A 271 5.09 -12.71 -12.54
CA THR A 271 5.07 -13.08 -13.96
C THR A 271 6.04 -14.20 -14.28
N GLN A 272 7.17 -14.28 -13.58
CA GLN A 272 8.17 -15.31 -13.81
C GLN A 272 7.87 -16.56 -12.98
N ILE A 273 7.93 -17.73 -13.64
CA ILE A 273 7.71 -19.03 -12.99
C ILE A 273 9.03 -19.78 -12.87
N LEU A 274 9.86 -19.77 -13.92
CA LEU A 274 11.20 -20.37 -13.94
C LEU A 274 12.28 -19.31 -14.10
N ASN A 275 13.51 -19.62 -13.69
CA ASN A 275 14.68 -18.74 -13.80
C ASN A 275 14.51 -17.38 -13.10
N THR A 276 13.83 -17.35 -11.95
CA THR A 276 13.65 -16.14 -11.14
C THR A 276 14.99 -15.72 -10.54
N THR A 277 15.47 -14.53 -10.89
CA THR A 277 16.68 -13.93 -10.29
C THR A 277 16.36 -13.09 -9.04
N GLU A 278 15.07 -12.81 -8.80
CA GLU A 278 14.62 -11.97 -7.69
C GLU A 278 14.11 -12.82 -6.52
N ILE A 279 14.32 -12.34 -5.30
CA ILE A 279 13.79 -12.96 -4.08
C ILE A 279 12.31 -12.59 -3.98
N VAL A 280 11.45 -13.44 -4.54
CA VAL A 280 9.99 -13.33 -4.44
C VAL A 280 9.53 -13.89 -3.09
N ASP A 281 8.49 -13.31 -2.49
CA ASP A 281 7.84 -13.90 -1.32
C ASP A 281 7.35 -15.32 -1.68
N PRO A 282 7.82 -16.37 -1.00
CA PRO A 282 7.48 -17.76 -1.35
C PRO A 282 5.98 -18.07 -1.21
N TYR A 283 5.22 -17.21 -0.51
CA TYR A 283 3.76 -17.32 -0.41
C TYR A 283 3.01 -16.73 -1.60
N PHE A 284 3.69 -16.01 -2.50
CA PHE A 284 3.09 -15.36 -3.67
C PHE A 284 3.76 -15.72 -4.99
N SER A 285 4.47 -16.86 -5.01
CA SER A 285 5.09 -17.42 -6.20
C SER A 285 4.26 -18.56 -6.79
N TRP A 286 4.41 -18.76 -8.10
CA TRP A 286 3.86 -19.90 -8.80
C TRP A 286 4.67 -21.16 -8.50
N LYS A 287 3.98 -22.30 -8.35
CA LYS A 287 4.59 -23.60 -8.11
C LYS A 287 4.17 -24.58 -9.20
N LEU A 288 5.05 -25.52 -9.50
CA LEU A 288 4.76 -26.62 -10.42
C LEU A 288 4.60 -27.91 -9.63
N TYR A 289 3.58 -28.69 -9.95
CA TYR A 289 3.37 -30.03 -9.39
C TYR A 289 3.15 -31.06 -10.50
N VAL A 290 3.55 -32.29 -10.25
CA VAL A 290 3.18 -33.47 -11.05
C VAL A 290 2.11 -34.24 -10.30
N HIS A 291 1.05 -34.63 -10.99
CA HIS A 291 0.04 -35.52 -10.42
C HIS A 291 0.41 -36.98 -10.66
N SER A 292 0.13 -37.83 -9.68
CA SER A 292 0.33 -39.27 -9.80
C SER A 292 -0.61 -39.88 -10.84
N GLN A 293 -0.10 -40.85 -11.60
CA GLN A 293 -0.89 -41.60 -12.59
C GLN A 293 -1.93 -42.51 -11.91
N SER A 294 -1.65 -43.00 -10.69
CA SER A 294 -2.56 -43.89 -9.96
C SER A 294 -3.65 -43.13 -9.21
N ASN A 295 -3.38 -41.89 -8.80
CA ASN A 295 -4.30 -41.06 -8.06
C ASN A 295 -4.06 -39.58 -8.39
N TYR A 296 -5.00 -38.98 -9.12
CA TYR A 296 -4.90 -37.59 -9.55
C TYR A 296 -4.73 -36.58 -8.38
N ASN A 297 -5.24 -36.91 -7.19
CA ASN A 297 -5.14 -36.03 -6.03
C ASN A 297 -3.75 -36.08 -5.37
N GLU A 298 -2.97 -37.14 -5.59
CA GLU A 298 -1.60 -37.22 -5.10
C GLU A 298 -0.69 -36.37 -6.00
N VAL A 299 -0.04 -35.38 -5.40
CA VAL A 299 0.84 -34.46 -6.12
C VAL A 299 2.24 -34.39 -5.52
N SER A 300 3.24 -34.19 -6.37
CA SER A 300 4.62 -33.93 -5.97
C SER A 300 5.09 -32.59 -6.53
N GLN A 301 5.68 -31.74 -5.68
CA GLN A 301 6.19 -30.44 -6.11
C GLN A 301 7.49 -30.63 -6.91
N ILE A 302 7.59 -29.93 -8.05
CA ILE A 302 8.77 -29.91 -8.90
C ILE A 302 9.76 -28.86 -8.39
N ASP A 303 11.04 -29.21 -8.37
CA ASP A 303 12.11 -28.22 -8.16
C ASP A 303 12.25 -27.33 -9.40
N LEU A 304 11.94 -26.04 -9.25
CA LEU A 304 12.01 -25.05 -10.32
C LEU A 304 13.45 -24.79 -10.82
N LYS A 305 14.49 -25.19 -10.06
CA LYS A 305 15.89 -25.13 -10.51
C LYS A 305 16.26 -26.27 -11.47
N ASN A 306 15.56 -27.39 -11.37
CA ASN A 306 15.72 -28.53 -12.26
C ASN A 306 14.34 -29.13 -12.61
N PRO A 307 13.56 -28.44 -13.46
CA PRO A 307 12.18 -28.81 -13.75
C PRO A 307 12.10 -29.94 -14.79
N THR A 308 12.71 -31.08 -14.47
CA THR A 308 12.74 -32.30 -15.28
C THR A 308 11.81 -33.36 -14.71
N ILE A 309 10.93 -33.90 -15.54
CA ILE A 309 9.88 -34.85 -15.15
C ILE A 309 9.97 -36.07 -16.05
N GLN A 310 10.09 -37.25 -15.44
CA GLN A 310 10.06 -38.53 -16.12
C GLN A 310 8.69 -39.19 -15.95
N PHE A 311 8.14 -39.76 -17.03
CA PHE A 311 6.83 -40.39 -17.02
C PHE A 311 6.69 -41.46 -18.11
N ASP A 312 5.71 -42.35 -17.93
CA ASP A 312 5.32 -43.36 -18.91
C ASP A 312 3.96 -43.01 -19.53
N ASN A 313 3.86 -43.04 -20.86
CA ASN A 313 2.64 -42.78 -21.65
C ASN A 313 2.05 -41.37 -21.54
N GLU A 314 1.73 -40.89 -20.35
CA GLU A 314 1.09 -39.59 -20.10
C GLU A 314 1.47 -38.99 -18.74
N VAL A 315 1.32 -37.67 -18.60
CA VAL A 315 1.55 -36.95 -17.34
C VAL A 315 0.63 -35.74 -17.22
N TYR A 316 0.20 -35.46 -16.00
CA TYR A 316 -0.53 -34.24 -15.65
C TYR A 316 0.39 -33.34 -14.83
N ILE A 317 0.55 -32.09 -15.28
CA ILE A 317 1.41 -31.10 -14.63
C ILE A 317 0.54 -29.90 -14.29
N SER A 318 0.52 -29.49 -13.04
CA SER A 318 -0.21 -28.31 -12.59
C SER A 318 0.71 -27.12 -12.35
N LEU A 319 0.26 -25.96 -12.82
CA LEU A 319 0.76 -24.66 -12.46
C LEU A 319 -0.18 -24.07 -11.39
N VAL A 320 0.36 -23.93 -10.18
CA VAL A 320 -0.42 -23.66 -8.97
C VAL A 320 -0.03 -22.32 -8.38
N TYR A 321 -1.03 -21.56 -7.98
CA TYR A 321 -0.88 -20.34 -7.21
C TYR A 321 -1.48 -20.52 -5.80
N PRO A 322 -0.95 -19.86 -4.77
CA PRO A 322 -1.39 -20.13 -3.39
C PRO A 322 -2.83 -19.72 -3.07
N TYR A 323 -3.46 -18.88 -3.89
CA TYR A 323 -4.84 -18.43 -3.71
C TYR A 323 -5.52 -18.17 -5.06
N PRO A 324 -6.84 -18.37 -5.19
CA PRO A 324 -7.54 -18.16 -6.46
C PRO A 324 -7.54 -16.70 -6.93
N VAL A 325 -7.28 -16.52 -8.22
CA VAL A 325 -7.20 -15.21 -8.87
C VAL A 325 -7.94 -15.25 -10.21
N LYS A 326 -8.39 -14.09 -10.69
CA LYS A 326 -8.92 -13.99 -12.05
C LYS A 326 -7.76 -13.89 -13.03
N VAL A 327 -7.11 -15.01 -13.33
CA VAL A 327 -5.91 -15.09 -14.19
C VAL A 327 -6.08 -14.30 -15.49
N SER A 328 -7.24 -14.39 -16.15
CA SER A 328 -7.57 -13.67 -17.40
C SER A 328 -7.61 -12.14 -17.28
N LYS A 329 -7.64 -11.60 -16.07
CA LYS A 329 -7.59 -10.16 -15.77
C LYS A 329 -6.18 -9.66 -15.47
N HIS A 330 -5.24 -10.55 -15.17
CA HIS A 330 -3.84 -10.20 -14.91
C HIS A 330 -2.95 -10.48 -16.12
N TYR A 331 -3.24 -11.55 -16.87
CA TYR A 331 -2.34 -12.08 -17.89
C TYR A 331 -3.02 -12.29 -19.24
N SER A 332 -2.24 -12.08 -20.31
CA SER A 332 -2.64 -12.34 -21.69
C SER A 332 -2.45 -13.81 -22.07
N TYR A 333 -1.31 -14.39 -21.73
CA TYR A 333 -0.95 -15.76 -22.07
C TYR A 333 0.09 -16.35 -21.11
N LEU A 334 0.11 -17.67 -20.99
CA LEU A 334 1.22 -18.43 -20.40
C LEU A 334 2.16 -18.86 -21.53
N TYR A 335 3.44 -18.50 -21.42
CA TYR A 335 4.50 -18.97 -22.29
C TYR A 335 5.26 -20.11 -21.63
N SER A 336 5.57 -21.15 -22.41
CA SER A 336 6.44 -22.24 -21.99
C SER A 336 7.38 -22.67 -23.11
N ASP A 337 8.65 -22.86 -22.79
CA ASP A 337 9.70 -23.43 -23.64
C ASP A 337 10.22 -24.68 -22.96
N TYR A 338 10.04 -25.85 -23.57
CA TYR A 338 10.39 -27.12 -22.98
C TYR A 338 10.92 -28.12 -24.00
N PHE A 339 11.71 -29.07 -23.53
CA PHE A 339 12.25 -30.17 -24.32
C PHE A 339 11.54 -31.47 -23.95
N ILE A 340 11.24 -32.31 -24.94
CA ILE A 340 10.69 -33.64 -24.72
C ILE A 340 11.38 -34.68 -25.61
N ASN A 341 11.78 -35.82 -25.07
CA ASN A 341 12.51 -36.85 -25.83
C ASN A 341 11.61 -37.66 -26.78
N ASN A 342 10.34 -37.83 -26.43
CA ASN A 342 9.33 -38.52 -27.25
C ASN A 342 8.30 -37.51 -27.77
N PRO A 343 7.85 -37.61 -29.03
CA PRO A 343 6.88 -36.66 -29.56
C PRO A 343 5.52 -36.80 -28.88
N LEU A 344 4.81 -35.68 -28.73
CA LEU A 344 3.43 -35.67 -28.24
C LEU A 344 2.49 -36.24 -29.31
N VAL A 345 1.62 -37.18 -28.92
CA VAL A 345 0.63 -37.80 -29.84
C VAL A 345 -0.64 -36.97 -30.00
N LYS A 346 -0.88 -36.03 -29.07
CA LYS A 346 -2.02 -35.12 -29.07
C LYS A 346 -1.59 -33.73 -28.60
N GLU A 347 -2.41 -32.74 -28.90
CA GLU A 347 -2.22 -31.41 -28.30
C GLU A 347 -2.47 -31.49 -26.80
N PRO A 348 -1.68 -30.78 -25.98
CA PRO A 348 -1.92 -30.76 -24.54
C PRO A 348 -3.32 -30.25 -24.20
N GLU A 349 -4.01 -30.96 -23.32
CA GLU A 349 -5.33 -30.55 -22.83
C GLU A 349 -5.17 -29.71 -21.56
N PHE A 350 -5.95 -28.63 -21.45
CA PHE A 350 -5.87 -27.67 -20.36
C PHE A 350 -7.16 -27.68 -19.55
N LYS A 351 -7.03 -27.89 -18.25
CA LYS A 351 -8.12 -27.78 -17.28
C LYS A 351 -7.77 -26.78 -16.21
N THR A 352 -8.78 -26.11 -15.67
CA THR A 352 -8.58 -25.13 -14.60
C THR A 352 -9.35 -25.51 -13.36
N PHE A 353 -8.75 -25.28 -12.21
CA PHE A 353 -9.35 -25.58 -10.92
C PHE A 353 -9.17 -24.41 -9.95
N SER A 354 -10.04 -24.39 -8.96
CA SER A 354 -9.97 -23.49 -7.82
C SER A 354 -9.90 -24.30 -6.52
N PHE A 355 -9.04 -23.89 -5.60
CA PHE A 355 -8.98 -24.40 -4.24
C PHE A 355 -8.53 -23.31 -3.28
N ILE A 356 -8.88 -23.40 -2.00
CA ILE A 356 -8.51 -22.38 -1.01
C ILE A 356 -7.52 -22.92 0.04
N ASP A 357 -7.63 -24.20 0.39
CA ASP A 357 -6.78 -24.81 1.43
C ASP A 357 -5.71 -25.73 0.82
N SER A 358 -6.15 -26.73 0.05
CA SER A 358 -5.28 -27.75 -0.54
C SER A 358 -5.70 -28.07 -1.96
N ILE A 359 -4.72 -28.35 -2.80
CA ILE A 359 -4.90 -28.81 -4.19
C ILE A 359 -5.70 -30.12 -4.28
N GLU A 360 -5.64 -30.96 -3.25
CA GLU A 360 -6.42 -32.20 -3.14
C GLU A 360 -7.93 -31.94 -3.13
N ASN A 361 -8.35 -30.76 -2.66
CA ASN A 361 -9.74 -30.32 -2.59
C ASN A 361 -10.12 -29.42 -3.76
N SER A 362 -9.37 -29.48 -4.87
CA SER A 362 -9.59 -28.60 -6.01
C SER A 362 -10.86 -28.93 -6.79
N ILE A 363 -11.61 -27.89 -7.14
CA ILE A 363 -12.86 -27.99 -7.87
C ILE A 363 -12.63 -27.52 -9.30
N GLU A 364 -12.95 -28.37 -10.27
CA GLU A 364 -12.85 -28.02 -11.69
C GLU A 364 -13.73 -26.81 -11.98
N THR A 365 -13.14 -25.84 -12.65
CA THR A 365 -13.76 -24.57 -13.00
C THR A 365 -13.73 -24.44 -14.50
N ASN A 366 -14.89 -24.22 -15.11
CA ASN A 366 -15.01 -24.09 -16.56
C ASN A 366 -14.77 -22.65 -17.00
N CYS A 367 -13.94 -22.51 -18.04
CA CYS A 367 -13.67 -21.25 -18.72
C CYS A 367 -14.65 -21.06 -19.89
N LEU A 368 -14.99 -19.81 -20.22
CA LEU A 368 -15.83 -19.51 -21.38
C LEU A 368 -14.98 -19.59 -22.65
N ASN A 369 -15.22 -20.61 -23.47
CA ASN A 369 -14.37 -21.08 -24.56
C ASN A 369 -13.14 -21.86 -24.08
N SER A 370 -12.67 -22.77 -24.95
CA SER A 370 -11.42 -23.48 -24.77
C SER A 370 -10.23 -22.54 -24.92
N PHE A 371 -9.14 -22.86 -24.22
CA PHE A 371 -7.87 -22.17 -24.44
C PHE A 371 -7.41 -22.31 -25.89
N ALA A 372 -6.83 -21.24 -26.43
CA ALA A 372 -6.17 -21.28 -27.73
C ALA A 372 -4.66 -21.49 -27.51
N LEU A 373 -4.12 -22.57 -28.07
CA LEU A 373 -2.71 -22.91 -28.00
C LEU A 373 -2.03 -22.57 -29.33
N ASN A 374 -1.05 -21.67 -29.30
CA ASN A 374 -0.11 -21.49 -30.41
C ASN A 374 1.18 -22.22 -30.05
N LYS A 375 1.69 -23.08 -30.93
CA LYS A 375 2.90 -23.87 -30.68
C LYS A 375 3.84 -23.88 -31.88
N GLN A 376 5.13 -23.90 -31.57
CA GLN A 376 6.21 -24.12 -32.52
C GLN A 376 7.04 -25.32 -32.04
N VAL A 377 7.29 -26.27 -32.93
CA VAL A 377 8.04 -27.49 -32.63
C VAL A 377 9.32 -27.48 -33.46
N PHE A 378 10.46 -27.61 -32.78
CA PHE A 378 11.77 -27.72 -33.39
C PHE A 378 12.32 -29.10 -33.08
N SER A 379 12.76 -29.83 -34.11
CA SER A 379 13.46 -31.09 -33.93
C SER A 379 14.94 -30.76 -33.71
N GLU A 380 15.48 -31.18 -32.56
CA GLU A 380 16.89 -31.04 -32.19
C GLU A 380 17.41 -32.46 -31.86
N ASP A 381 18.71 -32.73 -31.99
CA ASP A 381 19.21 -34.11 -31.95
C ASP A 381 18.81 -34.85 -30.65
N ASN A 382 17.96 -35.88 -30.79
CA ASN A 382 17.34 -36.72 -29.75
C ASN A 382 16.18 -36.10 -28.93
N TYR A 383 15.73 -34.88 -29.23
CA TYR A 383 14.61 -34.25 -28.51
C TYR A 383 13.81 -33.27 -29.37
N TYR A 384 12.58 -33.01 -28.95
CA TYR A 384 11.71 -32.00 -29.53
C TYR A 384 11.66 -30.82 -28.59
N ARG A 385 12.12 -29.66 -29.08
CA ARG A 385 11.92 -28.39 -28.38
C ARG A 385 10.57 -27.81 -28.78
N ILE A 386 9.72 -27.54 -27.79
CA ILE A 386 8.39 -26.99 -27.99
C ILE A 386 8.31 -25.63 -27.31
N LYS A 387 7.98 -24.61 -28.09
CA LYS A 387 7.61 -23.28 -27.59
C LYS A 387 6.11 -23.12 -27.75
N SER A 388 5.40 -22.86 -26.66
CA SER A 388 3.95 -22.70 -26.67
C SER A 388 3.47 -21.46 -25.95
N GLN A 389 2.38 -20.89 -26.45
CA GLN A 389 1.63 -19.78 -25.87
C GLN A 389 0.18 -20.21 -25.67
N LEU A 390 -0.24 -20.29 -24.41
CA LEU A 390 -1.61 -20.59 -24.01
C LEU A 390 -2.38 -19.29 -23.79
N SER A 391 -3.33 -18.96 -24.66
CA SER A 391 -4.08 -17.71 -24.59
C SER A 391 -5.13 -17.71 -23.48
N MET A 392 -4.94 -16.81 -22.51
CA MET A 392 -5.87 -16.60 -21.39
C MET A 392 -6.98 -15.60 -21.74
N LYS A 393 -6.75 -14.75 -22.77
CA LYS A 393 -7.76 -13.81 -23.28
C LYS A 393 -8.94 -14.51 -23.95
N VAL A 394 -8.69 -15.62 -24.63
CA VAL A 394 -9.73 -16.37 -25.37
C VAL A 394 -10.62 -17.18 -24.43
N ALA A 395 -9.99 -17.89 -23.47
CA ALA A 395 -10.70 -18.74 -22.52
C ALA A 395 -11.57 -17.96 -21.51
N ARG A 396 -11.41 -16.63 -21.40
CA ARG A 396 -12.22 -15.74 -20.53
C ARG A 396 -12.65 -16.42 -19.21
N CYS A 397 -11.68 -16.87 -18.42
CA CYS A 397 -11.93 -17.46 -17.12
C CYS A 397 -12.31 -16.33 -16.14
N TYR A 398 -13.61 -16.04 -16.04
CA TYR A 398 -14.13 -15.01 -15.12
C TYR A 398 -14.23 -15.51 -13.67
N ALA A 399 -14.25 -16.83 -13.50
CA ALA A 399 -14.10 -17.47 -12.20
C ALA A 399 -12.68 -17.28 -11.66
N GLN A 400 -12.54 -17.31 -10.34
CA GLN A 400 -11.23 -17.28 -9.69
C GLN A 400 -10.65 -18.69 -9.76
N ILE A 401 -9.42 -18.81 -10.28
CA ILE A 401 -8.69 -20.08 -10.42
C ILE A 401 -7.29 -19.89 -9.85
N ASN A 402 -6.70 -20.97 -9.36
CA ASN A 402 -5.31 -20.99 -8.94
C ASN A 402 -4.59 -22.27 -9.33
N ASN A 403 -5.21 -23.10 -10.15
CA ASN A 403 -4.57 -24.30 -10.64
C ASN A 403 -4.88 -24.45 -12.13
N ILE A 404 -3.85 -24.50 -12.95
CA ILE A 404 -3.94 -24.79 -14.37
C ILE A 404 -3.24 -26.12 -14.59
N VAL A 405 -4.00 -27.16 -14.94
CA VAL A 405 -3.51 -28.51 -15.15
C VAL A 405 -3.37 -28.75 -16.64
N VAL A 406 -2.21 -29.25 -17.04
CA VAL A 406 -1.88 -29.56 -18.42
C VAL A 406 -1.63 -31.06 -18.54
N HIS A 407 -2.32 -31.70 -19.47
CA HIS A 407 -2.20 -33.12 -19.75
C HIS A 407 -1.34 -33.35 -21.00
N TYR A 408 -0.23 -34.07 -20.84
CA TYR A 408 0.70 -34.41 -21.92
C TYR A 408 0.65 -35.91 -22.20
N ILE A 409 0.62 -36.30 -23.47
CA ILE A 409 0.53 -37.71 -23.89
C ILE A 409 1.59 -38.00 -24.96
N THR A 410 2.41 -39.03 -24.74
CA THR A 410 3.42 -39.54 -25.69
C THR A 410 3.15 -40.99 -26.12
N ASN A 411 2.39 -41.77 -25.34
CA ASN A 411 2.23 -43.23 -25.52
C ASN A 411 3.58 -44.00 -25.58
N LYS A 412 4.63 -43.45 -24.94
CA LYS A 412 5.96 -44.05 -24.87
C LYS A 412 6.43 -44.14 -23.42
N LYS A 413 7.14 -45.22 -23.10
CA LYS A 413 7.83 -45.38 -21.82
C LYS A 413 9.09 -44.52 -21.75
N ASN A 414 9.51 -44.18 -20.54
CA ASN A 414 10.70 -43.36 -20.26
C ASN A 414 10.67 -42.01 -21.01
N SER A 415 9.49 -41.40 -21.09
CA SER A 415 9.37 -40.04 -21.60
C SER A 415 9.91 -39.06 -20.57
N VAL A 416 10.61 -38.03 -21.03
CA VAL A 416 11.20 -36.99 -20.18
C VAL A 416 10.81 -35.64 -20.76
N ILE A 417 10.22 -34.78 -19.93
CA ILE A 417 9.95 -33.37 -20.23
C ILE A 417 10.79 -32.49 -19.31
N THR A 418 11.50 -31.53 -19.88
CA THR A 418 12.31 -30.56 -19.13
C THR A 418 11.92 -29.15 -19.54
N PHE A 419 11.46 -28.33 -18.59
CA PHE A 419 11.12 -26.93 -18.86
C PHE A 419 12.37 -26.05 -18.83
N ASN A 420 12.62 -25.33 -19.91
CA ASN A 420 13.73 -24.38 -19.99
C ASN A 420 13.32 -22.98 -19.49
N ASN A 421 12.11 -22.53 -19.87
CA ASN A 421 11.59 -21.23 -19.48
C ASN A 421 10.06 -21.26 -19.39
N MET A 422 9.50 -20.57 -18.40
CA MET A 422 8.06 -20.44 -18.24
C MET A 422 7.72 -19.12 -17.57
N PHE A 423 6.79 -18.36 -18.17
CA PHE A 423 6.35 -17.08 -17.63
C PHE A 423 4.94 -16.73 -18.10
N LEU A 424 4.28 -15.86 -17.34
CA LEU A 424 2.98 -15.28 -17.66
C LEU A 424 3.17 -13.87 -18.21
N TYR A 425 2.70 -13.66 -19.43
CA TYR A 425 2.75 -12.33 -20.02
C TYR A 425 1.56 -11.50 -19.54
N PRO A 426 1.77 -10.28 -19.05
CA PRO A 426 0.70 -9.45 -18.52
C PRO A 426 -0.33 -9.00 -19.54
N ILE A 427 -1.51 -8.59 -19.09
CA ILE A 427 -2.52 -7.99 -19.98
C ILE A 427 -2.22 -6.52 -20.32
N ASN A 428 -1.72 -5.77 -19.35
CA ASN A 428 -1.40 -4.34 -19.44
C ASN A 428 -0.02 -4.07 -18.85
N ASP A 429 0.64 -3.05 -19.39
CA ASP A 429 1.81 -2.43 -18.78
C ASP A 429 1.44 -1.71 -17.49
N LEU A 430 2.39 -1.64 -16.56
CA LEU A 430 2.23 -0.91 -15.31
C LEU A 430 2.18 0.59 -15.57
N ASN A 431 1.10 1.23 -15.15
CA ASN A 431 0.94 2.68 -15.21
C ASN A 431 1.39 3.39 -13.92
N PHE A 432 1.97 2.66 -12.97
CA PHE A 432 2.50 3.17 -11.70
C PHE A 432 3.83 2.52 -11.35
N THR A 433 4.65 3.21 -10.55
CA THR A 433 5.91 2.65 -10.02
C THR A 433 5.60 1.72 -8.85
N GLN A 434 6.06 0.48 -8.92
CA GLN A 434 6.00 -0.46 -7.80
C GLN A 434 7.02 -0.04 -6.74
N CYS A 435 6.53 0.29 -5.55
CA CYS A 435 7.37 0.79 -4.47
C CYS A 435 7.61 -0.29 -3.42
N PRO A 436 8.86 -0.43 -2.93
CA PRO A 436 9.17 -1.36 -1.85
C PRO A 436 8.54 -0.89 -0.54
N LEU A 437 8.47 -1.80 0.43
CA LEU A 437 7.92 -1.52 1.75
C LEU A 437 8.58 -0.33 2.47
N GLY A 438 9.89 -0.13 2.27
CA GLY A 438 10.64 0.99 2.86
C GLY A 438 10.15 2.38 2.41
N THR A 439 9.37 2.46 1.34
CA THR A 439 8.73 3.69 0.88
C THR A 439 7.53 4.11 1.75
N PHE A 440 7.08 3.27 2.70
CA PHE A 440 5.99 3.64 3.61
C PHE A 440 6.39 4.78 4.56
N GLN A 441 7.68 4.91 4.89
CA GLN A 441 8.17 5.77 5.97
C GLN A 441 9.33 6.68 5.53
N CYS A 442 9.33 7.91 6.01
CA CYS A 442 10.49 8.79 5.89
C CYS A 442 11.60 8.38 6.84
N SER A 443 12.84 8.64 6.48
CA SER A 443 13.95 8.57 7.43
C SER A 443 13.78 9.66 8.48
N LEU A 444 14.33 9.44 9.68
CA LEU A 444 14.29 10.43 10.77
C LEU A 444 14.81 11.82 10.35
N GLU A 445 15.76 11.83 9.43
CA GLU A 445 16.42 13.03 8.93
C GLU A 445 15.70 13.71 7.77
N ASP A 446 14.73 13.06 7.13
CA ASP A 446 14.10 13.64 5.94
C ASP A 446 13.11 14.75 6.34
N GLU A 447 13.15 15.86 5.61
CA GLU A 447 12.32 17.06 5.84
C GLU A 447 11.45 17.42 4.63
N CYS A 448 11.77 16.86 3.46
CA CYS A 448 11.12 17.17 2.19
C CYS A 448 11.36 16.10 1.13
N ASN A 449 10.68 16.20 -0.02
CA ASN A 449 10.86 15.30 -1.16
C ASN A 449 12.05 15.76 -2.06
N PRO A 450 13.13 14.96 -2.18
CA PRO A 450 14.32 15.35 -2.93
C PRO A 450 14.29 15.00 -4.44
N THR A 451 13.28 14.28 -4.95
CA THR A 451 13.33 13.67 -6.31
C THR A 451 13.55 14.67 -7.44
N ASN A 452 13.06 15.90 -7.30
CA ASN A 452 13.22 16.95 -8.31
C ASN A 452 14.21 18.04 -7.85
N SER A 453 14.97 17.81 -6.78
CA SER A 453 15.94 18.77 -6.29
C SER A 453 17.14 18.89 -7.23
N THR A 454 17.45 20.12 -7.61
CA THR A 454 18.71 20.48 -8.27
C THR A 454 19.80 20.93 -7.31
N ILE A 455 19.50 21.03 -6.01
CA ILE A 455 20.41 21.53 -4.97
C ILE A 455 21.19 20.37 -4.37
N GLU A 456 22.52 20.42 -4.43
CA GLU A 456 23.41 19.41 -3.86
C GLU A 456 23.34 19.37 -2.32
N PRO A 457 23.67 18.22 -1.69
CA PRO A 457 23.77 18.13 -0.24
C PRO A 457 24.80 19.12 0.31
N THR A 458 24.52 19.64 1.51
CA THR A 458 25.46 20.47 2.25
C THR A 458 26.12 19.62 3.33
N ASN A 459 27.38 19.91 3.69
CA ASN A 459 28.04 19.33 4.87
C ASN A 459 28.19 17.79 4.89
N GLY A 460 28.52 17.16 3.76
CA GLY A 460 28.83 15.71 3.72
C GLY A 460 27.61 14.79 3.87
N GLU A 461 26.39 15.34 3.82
CA GLU A 461 25.15 14.58 3.78
C GLU A 461 25.09 13.67 2.55
N LEU A 462 24.57 12.46 2.72
CA LEU A 462 24.43 11.48 1.65
C LEU A 462 23.22 11.81 0.75
N ILE A 463 23.40 11.68 -0.56
CA ILE A 463 22.31 11.83 -1.53
C ILE A 463 21.26 10.73 -1.30
N LYS A 464 19.98 11.13 -1.23
CA LYS A 464 18.84 10.23 -1.08
C LYS A 464 18.33 9.79 -2.44
N ASN A 465 18.60 8.53 -2.80
CA ASN A 465 18.18 7.93 -4.06
C ASN A 465 16.81 7.24 -3.91
N TYR A 466 15.74 8.02 -3.93
CA TYR A 466 14.39 7.47 -4.07
C TYR A 466 14.06 7.15 -5.52
N SER A 467 13.44 5.99 -5.75
CA SER A 467 12.80 5.69 -7.03
C SER A 467 11.70 6.73 -7.32
N LYS A 468 11.63 7.20 -8.56
CA LYS A 468 10.62 8.18 -8.98
C LYS A 468 9.21 7.65 -8.70
N GLY A 469 8.41 8.41 -7.95
CA GLY A 469 7.06 8.00 -7.52
C GLY A 469 7.02 7.19 -6.22
N CYS A 470 8.17 6.87 -5.62
CA CYS A 470 8.30 6.09 -4.39
C CYS A 470 8.89 6.89 -3.22
N VAL A 471 8.55 8.17 -3.14
CA VAL A 471 8.92 9.03 -2.01
C VAL A 471 7.73 9.15 -1.06
N PRO A 472 7.86 8.73 0.21
CA PRO A 472 6.85 9.05 1.22
C PRO A 472 6.78 10.56 1.44
N PHE A 473 5.64 11.08 1.89
CA PHE A 473 5.57 12.48 2.24
C PHE A 473 6.36 12.75 3.53
N CYS A 474 7.50 13.43 3.39
CA CYS A 474 8.39 13.80 4.50
C CYS A 474 8.29 15.28 4.89
N GLY A 475 7.38 16.03 4.26
CA GLY A 475 7.22 17.45 4.52
C GLY A 475 7.34 18.37 3.34
N THR A 476 7.11 19.64 3.64
CA THR A 476 7.42 20.77 2.77
C THR A 476 8.30 21.77 3.50
N CYS A 477 9.27 22.32 2.78
CA CYS A 477 10.11 23.38 3.31
C CYS A 477 9.33 24.66 3.57
N LYS A 478 9.70 25.37 4.65
CA LYS A 478 9.16 26.70 4.96
C LYS A 478 9.54 27.70 3.86
N PHE A 479 8.81 28.81 3.81
CA PHE A 479 9.11 29.92 2.89
C PHE A 479 10.57 30.36 3.01
N GLY A 480 11.25 30.54 1.86
CA GLY A 480 12.68 30.89 1.80
C GLY A 480 13.65 29.70 1.89
N PHE A 481 13.13 28.47 1.96
CA PHE A 481 13.89 27.23 1.92
C PHE A 481 13.45 26.36 0.73
N SER A 482 14.34 25.52 0.24
CA SER A 482 14.08 24.53 -0.80
C SER A 482 14.71 23.20 -0.43
N CYS A 483 14.13 22.12 -0.94
CA CYS A 483 14.64 20.78 -0.68
C CYS A 483 15.95 20.55 -1.43
N ASN A 484 16.97 20.00 -0.76
CA ASN A 484 18.20 19.51 -1.40
C ASN A 484 18.10 18.02 -1.74
N LYS A 485 19.11 17.48 -2.43
CA LYS A 485 19.21 16.06 -2.81
C LYS A 485 19.39 15.10 -1.62
N ALA A 486 19.68 15.61 -0.42
CA ALA A 486 19.72 14.85 0.84
C ALA A 486 18.38 14.91 1.62
N ALA A 487 17.30 15.36 0.98
CA ALA A 487 15.98 15.51 1.59
C ALA A 487 15.92 16.52 2.75
N LYS A 488 16.80 17.54 2.76
CA LYS A 488 16.86 18.61 3.76
C LYS A 488 16.34 19.93 3.22
N CYS A 489 15.72 20.72 4.09
CA CYS A 489 15.31 22.08 3.75
C CYS A 489 16.47 23.05 3.93
N VAL A 490 17.08 23.46 2.82
CA VAL A 490 18.20 24.41 2.80
C VAL A 490 17.73 25.78 2.31
N ARG A 491 18.36 26.84 2.83
CA ARG A 491 17.97 28.21 2.46
C ARG A 491 18.23 28.42 0.97
N THR A 492 17.21 28.90 0.24
CA THR A 492 17.42 29.31 -1.15
C THR A 492 18.32 30.53 -1.18
N ILE A 493 19.51 30.39 -1.74
CA ILE A 493 20.33 31.54 -2.09
C ILE A 493 19.64 32.18 -3.29
N SER A 494 18.86 33.24 -3.07
CA SER A 494 18.33 34.02 -4.19
C SER A 494 19.52 34.72 -4.86
N LEU A 495 20.03 34.15 -5.94
CA LEU A 495 20.83 34.91 -6.89
C LEU A 495 19.87 35.85 -7.59
N ASN A 496 19.54 36.96 -6.92
CA ASN A 496 18.66 37.98 -7.43
C ASN A 496 19.40 38.71 -8.56
N LEU A 497 19.45 38.09 -9.74
CA LEU A 497 19.94 38.69 -10.99
C LEU A 497 18.91 39.64 -11.61
N ARG A 498 17.75 39.84 -10.96
CA ARG A 498 16.76 40.84 -11.33
C ARG A 498 17.29 42.23 -10.97
N ASN A 499 17.93 42.86 -11.95
CA ASN A 499 18.09 44.32 -12.02
C ASN A 499 16.71 44.98 -12.25
N GLN A 500 15.79 44.85 -11.28
CA GLN A 500 14.38 45.27 -11.35
C GLN A 500 14.12 46.58 -10.61
N SER A 501 15.02 47.55 -10.69
CA SER A 501 14.68 48.94 -10.35
C SER A 501 14.73 49.89 -11.54
N PHE A 502 15.41 49.56 -12.65
CA PHE A 502 15.53 50.51 -13.75
C PHE A 502 14.30 50.56 -14.67
N GLY A 503 13.76 49.41 -15.07
CA GLY A 503 12.65 49.35 -16.03
C GLY A 503 11.31 49.89 -15.49
N THR A 504 10.98 49.57 -14.24
CA THR A 504 9.78 50.07 -13.56
C THR A 504 9.89 51.56 -13.26
N PHE A 505 11.07 52.06 -12.91
CA PHE A 505 11.31 53.49 -12.69
C PHE A 505 11.26 54.28 -14.01
N LEU A 506 11.78 53.72 -15.11
CA LEU A 506 11.69 54.32 -16.44
C LEU A 506 10.22 54.41 -16.92
N PHE A 507 9.42 53.38 -16.66
CA PHE A 507 8.00 53.37 -17.03
C PHE A 507 7.20 54.39 -16.22
N VAL A 508 7.43 54.48 -14.90
CA VAL A 508 6.79 55.51 -14.05
C VAL A 508 7.25 56.92 -14.43
N ALA A 509 8.53 57.11 -14.77
CA ALA A 509 9.05 58.38 -15.25
C ALA A 509 8.46 58.78 -16.61
N LEU A 510 8.32 57.85 -17.55
CA LEU A 510 7.67 58.08 -18.84
C LEU A 510 6.18 58.43 -18.67
N VAL A 511 5.46 57.75 -17.79
CA VAL A 511 4.07 58.06 -17.48
C VAL A 511 3.95 59.45 -16.85
N LEU A 512 4.87 59.84 -15.96
CA LEU A 512 4.90 61.19 -15.37
C LEU A 512 5.23 62.27 -16.41
N ILE A 513 6.12 61.99 -17.38
CA ILE A 513 6.44 62.91 -18.48
C ILE A 513 5.24 63.08 -19.43
N PHE A 514 4.40 62.05 -19.61
CA PHE A 514 3.18 62.13 -20.42
C PHE A 514 1.99 62.81 -19.72
N ILE A 515 2.09 63.05 -18.40
CA ILE A 515 1.06 63.73 -17.59
C ILE A 515 1.35 65.23 -17.42
N ILE A 516 2.59 65.67 -17.71
CA ILE A 516 2.98 67.09 -17.84
C ILE A 516 2.74 67.52 -19.30
#